data_AF-A0A2E0KY14-F1
#
_entry.id   AF-A0A2E0KY14-F1
#
_cell.length_a   1.000
_cell.length_b   1.000
_cell.length_c   1.000
_cell.angle_alpha   90.00
_cell.angle_beta   90.00
_cell.angle_gamma   90.00
#
_symmetry.space_group_name_H-M   'P 1'
#
loop_
_entity.id
_entity.type
_entity.pdbx_description
1 polymer ?
#
loop_
_entity_poly.entity_id
_entity_poly.type
_entity_poly.pdbx_seq_one_letter_code
_entity_poly.pdbx_strand_id
1 'polypeptide(L)'
;MSRLIAFILGMVAGLFFGRLMSPPPIMPPPAKTPVPASKPRAPEPKRAPTPDALTEIDGIGPAFAQALNAIGIHTFAELARQNPDDLAAQLPARINADRIRRDGWIEQAQRLANEQSDA
;
A
#
# COMPACT_ATOMS: atom_id res chain seq x y z
N MET A 1 39.71 -29.34 28.92
CA MET A 1 38.46 -29.78 29.59
C MET A 1 37.47 -30.09 28.49
N SER A 2 37.45 -31.31 27.98
CA SER A 2 36.50 -32.38 28.37
C SER A 2 35.23 -32.41 27.52
N ARG A 3 35.10 -33.50 26.73
CA ARG A 3 33.88 -34.22 26.29
C ARG A 3 33.12 -33.59 25.12
N LEU A 4 33.20 -34.11 23.87
CA LEU A 4 32.68 -35.39 23.36
C LEU A 4 31.20 -35.60 23.70
N ILE A 5 30.32 -35.51 22.69
CA ILE A 5 28.97 -36.08 22.48
C ILE A 5 28.48 -35.44 21.16
N ALA A 6 27.87 -36.09 20.17
CA ALA A 6 27.75 -37.47 19.73
C ALA A 6 27.29 -37.36 18.27
N PHE A 7 27.91 -38.14 17.39
CA PHE A 7 27.52 -38.33 16.00
C PHE A 7 26.26 -39.21 15.96
N ILE A 8 25.20 -38.75 15.29
CA ILE A 8 24.16 -39.60 14.70
C ILE A 8 23.90 -38.97 13.32
N LEU A 9 24.70 -39.30 12.32
CA LEU A 9 24.47 -40.33 11.30
C LEU A 9 23.08 -40.25 10.65
N GLY A 10 23.06 -39.64 9.46
CA GLY A 10 21.93 -39.59 8.53
C GLY A 10 22.42 -39.21 7.13
N MET A 11 23.13 -40.16 6.51
CA MET A 11 23.59 -40.20 5.11
C MET A 11 22.38 -40.13 4.15
N VAL A 12 22.41 -39.37 3.04
CA VAL A 12 22.63 -39.79 1.62
C VAL A 12 22.78 -38.48 0.80
N ALA A 13 23.94 -38.07 0.29
CA ALA A 13 24.73 -38.51 -0.88
C ALA A 13 24.16 -38.11 -2.27
N GLY A 14 24.95 -37.35 -3.04
CA GLY A 14 24.80 -37.17 -4.51
C GLY A 14 24.79 -35.71 -4.99
N LEU A 15 25.91 -34.97 -4.94
CA LEU A 15 26.83 -34.66 -6.06
C LEU A 15 26.30 -33.76 -7.21
N PHE A 16 26.80 -32.51 -7.21
CA PHE A 16 27.26 -31.67 -8.34
C PHE A 16 26.30 -31.30 -9.49
N PHE A 17 25.74 -30.09 -9.45
CA PHE A 17 25.72 -29.20 -10.63
C PHE A 17 25.48 -27.73 -10.24
N GLY A 18 26.28 -26.83 -10.79
CA GLY A 18 25.77 -25.56 -11.32
C GLY A 18 25.30 -24.49 -10.34
N ARG A 19 26.23 -23.57 -10.04
CA ARG A 19 25.99 -22.14 -9.78
C ARG A 19 24.88 -21.53 -10.68
N LEU A 20 24.21 -20.51 -10.14
CA LEU A 20 23.34 -19.48 -10.74
C LEU A 20 21.81 -19.67 -10.68
N MET A 21 21.21 -18.80 -9.84
CA MET A 21 19.91 -18.15 -10.04
C MET A 21 18.65 -19.04 -9.91
N SER A 22 18.04 -19.06 -8.71
CA SER A 22 16.61 -19.34 -8.61
C SER A 22 15.83 -18.27 -9.38
N PRO A 23 15.01 -18.62 -10.39
CA PRO A 23 14.04 -17.66 -10.92
C PRO A 23 12.94 -17.41 -9.86
N PRO A 24 12.46 -16.17 -9.69
CA PRO A 24 11.28 -15.92 -8.87
C PRO A 24 10.05 -16.61 -9.48
N PRO A 25 9.09 -17.08 -8.66
CA PRO A 25 7.83 -17.61 -9.17
C PRO A 25 7.04 -16.52 -9.90
N ILE A 26 6.68 -16.76 -11.16
CA ILE A 26 5.69 -15.98 -11.90
C ILE A 26 4.33 -16.28 -11.28
N MET A 27 3.76 -15.36 -10.51
CA MET A 27 2.35 -15.42 -10.16
C MET A 27 1.52 -14.96 -11.37
N PRO A 28 0.48 -15.70 -11.78
CA PRO A 28 -0.45 -15.23 -12.82
C PRO A 28 -1.25 -14.02 -12.30
N PRO A 29 -1.62 -13.05 -13.17
CA PRO A 29 -2.52 -11.97 -12.77
C PRO A 29 -3.89 -12.57 -12.40
N PRO A 30 -4.50 -12.23 -11.24
CA PRO A 30 -5.85 -12.67 -10.96
C PRO A 30 -6.82 -11.95 -11.90
N ALA A 31 -7.32 -12.70 -12.88
CA ALA A 31 -8.41 -12.31 -13.75
C ALA A 31 -9.69 -12.06 -12.93
N LYS A 32 -10.32 -10.90 -13.16
CA LYS A 32 -11.73 -10.60 -12.83
C LYS A 32 -12.61 -11.70 -13.44
N THR A 33 -13.52 -12.35 -12.69
CA THR A 33 -14.97 -12.06 -12.46
C THR A 33 -15.63 -13.35 -11.86
N PRO A 34 -16.94 -13.47 -11.49
CA PRO A 34 -18.07 -12.55 -11.20
C PRO A 34 -18.83 -12.83 -9.85
N VAL A 35 -19.87 -12.02 -9.59
CA VAL A 35 -20.82 -11.82 -8.45
C VAL A 35 -21.57 -13.06 -7.88
N PRO A 36 -22.11 -13.04 -6.62
CA PRO A 36 -23.56 -12.79 -6.44
C PRO A 36 -23.97 -12.03 -5.14
N ALA A 37 -25.25 -11.64 -5.08
CA ALA A 37 -25.84 -10.59 -4.26
C ALA A 37 -26.33 -10.95 -2.82
N SER A 38 -26.33 -9.91 -1.97
CA SER A 38 -27.33 -9.51 -0.94
C SER A 38 -27.49 -10.20 0.45
N LYS A 39 -27.52 -9.33 1.49
CA LYS A 39 -28.35 -9.28 2.75
C LYS A 39 -27.62 -9.55 4.10
N PRO A 40 -28.07 -9.02 5.26
CA PRO A 40 -28.32 -7.64 5.72
C PRO A 40 -27.28 -7.17 6.80
N ARG A 41 -27.22 -5.85 7.05
CA ARG A 41 -26.25 -5.12 7.91
C ARG A 41 -26.07 -5.72 9.33
N ALA A 42 -24.94 -6.40 9.53
CA ALA A 42 -24.23 -6.48 10.81
C ALA A 42 -23.23 -5.30 10.88
N PRO A 43 -22.79 -4.81 12.06
CA PRO A 43 -21.73 -3.80 12.11
C PRO A 43 -20.50 -4.37 11.41
N GLU A 44 -20.23 -3.85 10.22
CA GLU A 44 -19.23 -4.43 9.34
C GLU A 44 -17.87 -4.36 10.05
N PRO A 45 -17.08 -5.44 10.04
CA PRO A 45 -15.68 -5.33 10.44
C PRO A 45 -15.10 -4.23 9.58
N LYS A 46 -14.58 -3.15 10.19
CA LYS A 46 -13.89 -2.05 9.48
C LYS A 46 -13.06 -2.68 8.37
N ARG A 47 -13.55 -2.60 7.12
CA ARG A 47 -12.84 -3.14 5.97
C ARG A 47 -11.45 -2.55 6.06
N ALA A 48 -10.42 -3.40 5.94
CA ALA A 48 -9.09 -2.87 5.71
C ALA A 48 -9.21 -1.83 4.59
N PRO A 49 -8.69 -0.60 4.80
CA PRO A 49 -8.95 0.49 3.88
C PRO A 49 -8.56 0.04 2.48
N THR A 50 -9.55 -0.01 1.60
CA THR A 50 -9.26 -0.16 0.18
C THR A 50 -8.59 1.14 -0.26
N PRO A 51 -7.50 1.11 -1.03
CA PRO A 51 -6.86 2.33 -1.51
C PRO A 51 -7.88 3.22 -2.23
N ASP A 52 -7.91 4.48 -1.88
CA ASP A 52 -8.80 5.47 -2.47
C ASP A 52 -8.22 6.01 -3.78
N ALA A 53 -9.10 6.50 -4.65
CA ALA A 53 -8.70 7.20 -5.85
C ALA A 53 -8.29 8.64 -5.50
N LEU A 54 -7.06 8.84 -5.01
CA LEU A 54 -6.52 10.16 -4.64
C LEU A 54 -6.57 11.21 -5.77
N THR A 55 -6.73 10.77 -7.03
CA THR A 55 -6.94 11.64 -8.18
C THR A 55 -8.31 12.34 -8.21
N GLU A 56 -9.24 11.98 -7.33
CA GLU A 56 -10.51 12.71 -7.15
C GLU A 56 -10.31 14.09 -6.49
N ILE A 57 -9.15 14.31 -5.87
CA ILE A 57 -8.80 15.62 -5.30
C ILE A 57 -8.22 16.51 -6.41
N ASP A 58 -8.79 17.70 -6.55
CA ASP A 58 -8.35 18.68 -7.53
C ASP A 58 -6.88 19.07 -7.30
N GLY A 59 -6.11 19.05 -8.38
CA GLY A 59 -4.66 19.29 -8.35
C GLY A 59 -3.81 18.03 -8.11
N ILE A 60 -4.40 16.92 -7.66
CA ILE A 60 -3.71 15.62 -7.57
C ILE A 60 -3.88 14.85 -8.89
N GLY A 61 -2.91 15.03 -9.79
CA GLY A 61 -2.82 14.20 -11.00
C GLY A 61 -2.25 12.79 -10.73
N PRO A 62 -2.25 11.89 -11.73
CA PRO A 62 -1.75 10.52 -11.59
C PRO A 62 -0.33 10.40 -11.01
N ALA A 63 0.55 11.33 -11.38
CA ALA A 63 1.93 11.37 -10.87
C ALA A 63 1.99 11.69 -9.36
N PHE A 64 1.16 12.62 -8.88
CA PHE A 64 1.10 12.95 -7.46
C PHE A 64 0.41 11.84 -6.66
N ALA A 65 -0.65 11.23 -7.20
CA ALA A 65 -1.27 10.06 -6.58
C ALA A 65 -0.26 8.89 -6.44
N GLN A 66 0.55 8.62 -7.46
CA GLN A 66 1.63 7.63 -7.37
C GLN A 66 2.68 7.99 -6.32
N ALA A 67 3.08 9.27 -6.25
CA ALA A 67 4.04 9.75 -5.27
C ALA A 67 3.51 9.65 -3.83
N LEU A 68 2.23 9.99 -3.61
CA LEU A 68 1.54 9.83 -2.32
C LEU A 68 1.48 8.36 -1.91
N ASN A 69 1.09 7.48 -2.83
CA ASN A 69 1.10 6.05 -2.62
C ASN A 69 2.51 5.52 -2.29
N ALA A 70 3.55 6.04 -2.93
CA ALA A 70 4.93 5.63 -2.66
C ALA A 70 5.42 6.01 -1.25
N ILE A 71 4.88 7.08 -0.66
CA ILE A 71 5.16 7.47 0.74
C ILE A 71 4.16 6.88 1.74
N GLY A 72 3.29 5.96 1.30
CA GLY A 72 2.36 5.23 2.17
C GLY A 72 1.02 5.93 2.43
N ILE A 73 0.69 6.97 1.67
CA ILE A 73 -0.62 7.62 1.71
C ILE A 73 -1.48 6.99 0.61
N HIS A 74 -2.45 6.17 1.01
CA HIS A 74 -3.30 5.40 0.11
C HIS A 74 -4.78 5.80 0.20
N THR A 75 -5.17 6.51 1.25
CA THR A 75 -6.57 6.89 1.51
C THR A 75 -6.76 8.38 1.66
N PHE A 76 -7.99 8.85 1.42
CA PHE A 76 -8.38 10.23 1.72
C PHE A 76 -8.21 10.53 3.21
N ALA A 77 -8.53 9.58 4.08
CA ALA A 77 -8.39 9.73 5.53
C ALA A 77 -6.93 9.90 5.99
N GLU A 78 -5.97 9.23 5.35
CA GLU A 78 -4.54 9.39 5.63
C GLU A 78 -4.03 10.75 5.14
N LEU A 79 -4.44 11.16 3.95
CA LEU A 79 -4.08 12.46 3.38
C LEU A 79 -4.68 13.61 4.19
N ALA A 80 -5.92 13.48 4.64
CA ALA A 80 -6.65 14.45 5.47
C ALA A 80 -5.97 14.79 6.81
N ARG A 81 -5.07 13.91 7.27
CA ARG A 81 -4.30 14.07 8.52
C ARG A 81 -2.93 14.70 8.30
N GLN A 82 -2.51 14.90 7.05
CA GLN A 82 -1.22 15.47 6.75
C GLN A 82 -1.22 16.99 6.91
N ASN A 83 -0.05 17.54 7.20
CA ASN A 83 0.22 18.96 7.12
C ASN A 83 0.77 19.30 5.73
N PRO A 84 0.29 20.36 5.03
CA PRO A 84 0.82 20.78 3.75
C PRO A 84 2.35 20.96 3.69
N ASP A 85 2.98 21.46 4.75
CA ASP A 85 4.45 21.64 4.78
C ASP A 85 5.19 20.30 4.80
N ASP A 86 4.78 19.40 5.69
CA ASP A 86 5.39 18.08 5.85
C ASP A 86 5.14 17.21 4.63
N LEU A 87 3.96 17.34 4.01
CA LEU A 87 3.60 16.63 2.79
C LEU A 87 4.45 17.09 1.61
N ALA A 88 4.68 18.40 1.47
CA ALA A 88 5.55 18.95 0.45
C ALA A 88 7.00 18.48 0.61
N ALA A 89 7.49 18.34 1.85
CA ALA A 89 8.84 17.88 2.14
C ALA A 89 9.06 16.39 1.81
N GLN A 90 8.02 15.56 1.92
CA GLN A 90 8.08 14.12 1.64
C GLN A 90 7.85 13.79 0.16
N LEU A 91 7.14 14.63 -0.58
CA LEU A 91 6.87 14.38 -1.99
C LEU A 91 8.12 14.65 -2.85
N PRO A 92 8.52 13.70 -3.72
CA PRO A 92 9.71 13.83 -4.57
C PRO A 92 9.55 14.86 -5.70
N ALA A 93 8.33 15.31 -5.96
CA ALA A 93 8.02 16.30 -6.98
C ALA A 93 8.21 17.72 -6.42
N ARG A 94 8.57 18.68 -7.29
CA ARG A 94 8.67 20.12 -6.99
C ARG A 94 7.30 20.74 -6.66
N ILE A 95 6.63 20.23 -5.65
CA ILE A 95 5.41 20.79 -5.11
C ILE A 95 5.72 21.49 -3.80
N ASN A 96 5.15 22.68 -3.67
CA ASN A 96 5.36 23.55 -2.53
C ASN A 96 4.11 23.46 -1.67
N ALA A 97 4.27 23.66 -0.35
CA ALA A 97 3.15 23.69 0.59
C ALA A 97 2.06 24.69 0.16
N ASP A 98 2.44 25.84 -0.39
CA ASP A 98 1.50 26.86 -0.87
C ASP A 98 0.59 26.36 -2.00
N ARG A 99 1.10 25.49 -2.87
CA ARG A 99 0.28 24.87 -3.90
C ARG A 99 -0.71 23.88 -3.30
N ILE A 100 -0.26 23.06 -2.37
CA ILE A 100 -1.11 22.09 -1.66
C ILE A 100 -2.25 22.82 -0.93
N ARG A 101 -1.95 23.97 -0.30
CA ARG A 101 -2.95 24.85 0.33
C ARG A 101 -3.89 25.50 -0.67
N ARG A 102 -3.36 26.12 -1.72
CA ARG A 102 -4.17 26.81 -2.74
C ARG A 102 -5.13 25.85 -3.45
N ASP A 103 -4.64 24.66 -3.76
CA ASP A 103 -5.43 23.60 -4.40
C ASP A 103 -6.28 22.83 -3.35
N GLY A 104 -6.12 23.11 -2.05
CA GLY A 104 -6.99 22.62 -0.99
C GLY A 104 -6.95 21.12 -0.74
N TRP A 105 -5.81 20.45 -0.98
CA TRP A 105 -5.77 18.97 -0.99
C TRP A 105 -6.23 18.34 0.33
N ILE A 106 -5.80 18.92 1.46
CA ILE A 106 -6.13 18.40 2.80
C ILE A 106 -7.63 18.57 3.09
N GLU A 107 -8.20 19.73 2.77
CA GLU A 107 -9.62 20.03 2.99
C GLU A 107 -10.53 19.17 2.09
N GLN A 108 -10.11 18.93 0.85
CA GLN A 108 -10.81 18.04 -0.08
C GLN A 108 -10.76 16.59 0.40
N ALA A 109 -9.58 16.12 0.82
CA ALA A 109 -9.43 14.79 1.40
C ALA A 109 -10.30 14.58 2.64
N GLN A 110 -10.43 15.61 3.49
CA GLN A 110 -11.33 15.56 4.65
C GLN A 110 -12.80 15.39 4.24
N ARG A 111 -13.26 16.12 3.21
CA ARG A 111 -14.64 15.99 2.72
C ARG A 111 -14.91 14.60 2.16
N LEU A 112 -14.05 14.11 1.28
CA LEU A 112 -14.19 12.79 0.66
C LEU A 112 -14.13 11.66 1.71
N ALA A 113 -13.23 11.78 2.71
CA ALA A 113 -13.15 10.82 3.80
C ALA A 113 -14.43 10.77 4.64
N ASN A 114 -15.07 11.92 4.87
CA ASN A 114 -16.33 11.98 5.61
C ASN A 114 -17.47 11.37 4.78
N GLU A 115 -17.57 11.72 3.49
CA GLU A 115 -18.58 11.17 2.57
C GLU A 115 -18.51 9.64 2.46
N GLN A 116 -17.30 9.08 2.43
CA GLN A 116 -17.11 7.63 2.45
C GLN A 116 -17.51 6.96 3.77
N SER A 117 -17.44 7.68 4.89
CA SER A 117 -17.79 7.13 6.21
C SER A 117 -19.30 7.12 6.48
N ASP A 118 -20.05 7.99 5.80
CA ASP A 118 -21.51 8.11 5.93
C ASP A 118 -22.29 7.20 4.97
N ALA A 119 -21.62 6.59 3.99
CA ALA A 119 -22.18 5.65 3.02
C ALA A 119 -22.34 4.21 3.60
#